data_AF-A0A1J8P286-F1
#
_entry.id   AF-A0A1J8P286-F1
#
_cell.length_a   1.000
_cell.length_b   1.000
_cell.length_c   1.000
_cell.angle_alpha   90.00
_cell.angle_beta   90.00
_cell.angle_gamma   90.00
#
_symmetry.space_group_name_H-M   'P 1'
#
loop_
_entity.id
_entity.type
_entity.pdbx_description
1 polymer ?
#
loop_
_entity_poly.entity_id
_entity_poly.type
_entity_poly.pdbx_seq_one_letter_code
_entity_poly.pdbx_strand_id
1 'polypeptide(L)'
;PNKSENGKQAETIYKLCLKHFEKNKEPLRFGKYKVFATKDNQDGYFDTDEVFYNGSIKLPKKITQARAIFKYPKRQNTENIIDFFGLKDLKSIEINVINSVKIEDKTAEFNAIFEKI
;
A
#
# COMPACT_ATOMS: atom_id res chain seq x y z
N PRO A 1 21.06 11.74 -13.03
CA PRO A 1 21.91 11.13 -11.97
C PRO A 1 21.37 9.76 -11.55
N ASN A 2 22.00 8.70 -12.07
CA ASN A 2 21.57 7.31 -11.96
C ASN A 2 22.18 6.60 -10.72
N LYS A 3 22.18 7.26 -9.54
CA LYS A 3 23.03 6.84 -8.39
C LYS A 3 22.31 5.99 -7.33
N SER A 4 21.01 5.69 -7.47
CA SER A 4 20.29 4.85 -6.50
C SER A 4 19.14 4.06 -7.14
N GLU A 5 19.49 3.21 -8.12
CA GLU A 5 18.52 2.31 -8.77
C GLU A 5 17.84 1.37 -7.76
N ASN A 6 18.56 0.97 -6.71
CA ASN A 6 18.05 0.04 -5.68
C ASN A 6 17.31 0.75 -4.52
N GLY A 7 17.07 2.06 -4.64
CA GLY A 7 16.32 2.85 -3.65
C GLY A 7 16.92 2.90 -2.24
N LYS A 8 18.20 2.53 -2.06
CA LYS A 8 18.90 2.56 -0.76
C LYS A 8 18.83 3.93 -0.08
N GLN A 9 18.80 5.00 -0.86
CA GLN A 9 18.72 6.37 -0.35
C GLN A 9 17.27 6.89 -0.27
N ALA A 10 16.34 6.23 -0.96
CA ALA A 10 14.95 6.68 -1.06
C ALA A 10 14.30 6.77 0.33
N GLU A 11 14.46 5.74 1.16
CA GLU A 11 13.89 5.73 2.51
C GLU A 11 14.40 6.89 3.39
N THR A 12 15.71 7.16 3.36
CA THR A 12 16.32 8.27 4.13
C THR A 12 15.77 9.62 3.66
N ILE A 13 15.68 9.82 2.35
CA ILE A 13 15.11 11.03 1.75
C ILE A 13 13.64 11.17 2.18
N TYR A 14 12.85 10.10 2.10
CA TYR A 14 11.44 10.11 2.49
C TYR A 14 11.25 10.47 3.96
N LYS A 15 12.09 9.93 4.86
CA LYS A 15 12.07 10.29 6.28
C LYS A 15 12.35 11.78 6.51
N LEU A 16 13.33 12.36 5.79
CA LEU A 16 13.63 13.79 5.90
C LEU A 16 12.48 14.65 5.41
N CYS A 17 11.91 14.28 4.26
CA CYS A 17 10.78 14.98 3.66
C CYS A 17 9.53 14.94 4.56
N LEU A 18 9.19 13.79 5.13
CA LEU A 18 8.05 13.67 6.05
C LEU A 18 8.27 14.44 7.35
N LYS A 19 9.47 14.42 7.94
CA LYS A 19 9.78 15.25 9.12
C LYS A 19 9.60 16.74 8.83
N HIS A 20 10.01 17.20 7.65
CA HIS A 20 9.77 18.56 7.21
C HIS A 20 8.26 18.84 7.11
N PHE A 21 7.50 17.96 6.47
CA PHE A 21 6.05 18.09 6.32
C PHE A 21 5.31 18.11 7.67
N GLU A 22 5.68 17.23 8.59
CA GLU A 22 5.04 17.15 9.91
C GLU A 22 5.18 18.46 10.69
N LYS A 23 6.33 19.11 10.57
CA LYS A 23 6.66 20.38 11.25
C LYS A 23 6.05 21.59 10.56
N ASN A 24 6.11 21.65 9.22
CA ASN A 24 5.80 22.86 8.46
C ASN A 24 4.42 22.81 7.78
N LYS A 25 3.80 21.63 7.67
CA LYS A 25 2.50 21.37 7.01
C LYS A 25 2.45 21.83 5.54
N GLU A 26 3.62 21.93 4.90
CA GLU A 26 3.74 22.31 3.49
C GLU A 26 3.91 21.07 2.61
N PRO A 27 2.91 20.70 1.80
CA PRO A 27 3.02 19.56 0.91
C PRO A 27 4.01 19.84 -0.22
N LEU A 28 4.57 18.78 -0.80
CA LEU A 28 5.41 18.90 -1.99
C LEU A 28 4.55 19.36 -3.18
N ARG A 29 4.77 20.60 -3.63
CA ARG A 29 4.18 21.13 -4.86
C ARG A 29 5.00 20.73 -6.09
N PHE A 30 5.22 19.43 -6.28
CA PHE A 30 5.82 18.93 -7.52
C PHE A 30 4.72 18.44 -8.46
N GLY A 31 4.94 18.58 -9.77
CA GLY A 31 4.11 17.97 -10.81
C GLY A 31 4.20 16.45 -10.79
N LYS A 32 4.08 15.75 -11.92
CA LYS A 32 4.28 14.30 -11.93
C LYS A 32 5.73 13.93 -11.57
N TYR A 33 5.90 13.09 -10.55
CA TYR A 33 7.20 12.54 -10.15
C TYR A 33 7.06 11.06 -9.77
N LYS A 34 8.21 10.38 -9.73
CA LYS A 34 8.31 8.96 -9.43
C LYS A 34 8.81 8.70 -8.03
N VAL A 35 8.28 7.65 -7.41
CA VAL A 35 8.65 7.18 -6.08
C VAL A 35 9.09 5.73 -6.13
N PHE A 36 9.94 5.34 -5.18
CA PHE A 36 10.44 3.99 -5.07
C PHE A 36 9.38 3.07 -4.46
N ALA A 37 9.04 2.04 -5.20
CA ALA A 37 8.00 1.08 -4.84
C ALA A 37 8.38 -0.32 -5.30
N THR A 38 7.66 -1.31 -4.79
CA THR A 38 7.79 -2.72 -5.18
C THR A 38 6.53 -3.15 -5.92
N LYS A 39 6.68 -3.75 -7.10
CA LYS A 39 5.60 -4.35 -7.89
C LYS A 39 6.06 -5.72 -8.38
N ASP A 40 5.26 -6.76 -8.16
CA ASP A 40 5.58 -8.15 -8.56
C ASP A 40 7.00 -8.59 -8.12
N ASN A 41 7.35 -8.32 -6.86
CA ASN A 41 8.68 -8.56 -6.28
C ASN A 41 9.85 -7.85 -6.97
N GLN A 42 9.58 -6.88 -7.85
CA GLN A 42 10.58 -6.04 -8.47
C GLN A 42 10.52 -4.63 -7.88
N ASP A 43 11.68 -4.14 -7.49
CA ASP A 43 11.83 -2.78 -6.99
C ASP A 43 12.09 -1.81 -8.16
N GLY A 44 11.55 -0.61 -8.07
CA GLY A 44 11.76 0.41 -9.10
C GLY A 44 11.09 1.74 -8.77
N TYR A 45 11.23 2.69 -9.68
CA TYR A 45 10.59 4.00 -9.58
C TYR A 45 9.32 4.03 -10.44
N PHE A 46 8.19 4.31 -9.80
CA PHE A 46 6.86 4.32 -10.41
C PHE A 46 6.22 5.69 -10.22
N ASP A 47 5.35 6.09 -11.14
CA ASP A 47 4.63 7.36 -11.03
C ASP A 47 3.70 7.36 -9.81
N THR A 48 3.65 8.49 -9.11
CA THR A 48 2.91 8.64 -7.83
C THR A 48 1.42 8.33 -7.96
N ASP A 49 0.81 8.60 -9.13
CA ASP A 49 -0.58 8.29 -9.45
C ASP A 49 -0.84 6.78 -9.65
N GLU A 50 0.18 5.95 -9.70
CA GLU A 50 0.07 4.48 -9.80
C GLU A 50 0.45 3.74 -8.53
N VAL A 51 1.00 4.45 -7.55
CA VAL A 51 1.60 3.86 -6.34
C VAL A 51 0.64 3.94 -5.17
N PHE A 52 0.53 2.83 -4.43
CA PHE A 52 -0.29 2.69 -3.25
C PHE A 52 0.57 2.62 -1.98
N TYR A 53 0.08 3.17 -0.88
CA TYR A 53 0.69 2.96 0.44
C TYR A 53 -0.22 2.10 1.32
N ASN A 54 0.35 1.07 1.94
CA ASN A 54 -0.41 0.06 2.68
C ASN A 54 -0.29 0.16 4.21
N GLY A 55 0.39 1.18 4.73
CA GLY A 55 0.59 1.37 6.15
C GLY A 55 1.02 0.08 6.85
N SER A 56 0.21 -0.40 7.80
CA SER A 56 0.47 -1.61 8.60
C SER A 56 -0.17 -2.89 8.05
N ILE A 57 -0.90 -2.84 6.94
CA ILE A 57 -1.71 -3.96 6.43
C ILE A 57 -0.84 -4.94 5.63
N LYS A 58 -1.02 -6.24 5.86
CA LYS A 58 -0.45 -7.28 4.99
C LYS A 58 -1.35 -7.43 3.77
N LEU A 59 -0.78 -7.21 2.58
CA LEU A 59 -1.51 -7.32 1.33
C LEU A 59 -1.45 -8.75 0.77
N PRO A 60 -2.56 -9.26 0.20
CA PRO A 60 -2.54 -10.47 -0.61
C PRO A 60 -1.59 -10.34 -1.80
N LYS A 61 -0.95 -11.45 -2.18
CA LYS A 61 0.02 -11.48 -3.29
C LYS A 61 -0.56 -10.92 -4.60
N LYS A 62 -1.82 -11.24 -4.91
CA LYS A 62 -2.50 -10.73 -6.12
C LYS A 62 -2.46 -9.19 -6.21
N ILE A 63 -2.59 -8.49 -5.07
CA ILE A 63 -2.54 -7.02 -5.04
C ILE A 63 -1.12 -6.53 -5.29
N THR A 64 -0.12 -7.11 -4.61
CA THR A 64 1.29 -6.71 -4.75
C THR A 64 1.89 -7.04 -6.11
N GLN A 65 1.26 -7.95 -6.88
CA GLN A 65 1.62 -8.22 -8.27
C GLN A 65 1.00 -7.20 -9.24
N ALA A 66 -0.25 -6.81 -9.00
CA ALA A 66 -0.97 -5.90 -9.88
C ALA A 66 -0.62 -4.42 -9.66
N ARG A 67 -0.28 -4.03 -8.42
CA ARG A 67 -0.10 -2.63 -7.99
C ARG A 67 1.29 -2.39 -7.42
N ALA A 68 1.84 -1.21 -7.71
CA ALA A 68 3.10 -0.77 -7.10
C ALA A 68 2.85 -0.32 -5.67
N ILE A 69 3.57 -0.91 -4.72
CA ILE A 69 3.44 -0.61 -3.28
C ILE A 69 4.63 0.22 -2.82
N PHE A 70 4.34 1.41 -2.32
CA PHE A 70 5.34 2.36 -1.84
C PHE A 70 6.26 1.72 -0.80
N LYS A 71 7.57 1.81 -1.02
CA LYS A 71 8.56 1.14 -0.18
C LYS A 71 9.00 2.07 0.95
N TYR A 72 8.19 2.09 2.01
CA TYR A 72 8.45 2.87 3.21
C TYR A 72 8.08 2.08 4.47
N PRO A 73 8.70 2.34 5.63
CA PRO A 73 8.37 1.65 6.87
C PRO A 73 6.87 1.63 7.18
N LYS A 74 6.43 0.50 7.72
CA LYS A 74 5.06 0.29 8.19
C LYS A 74 4.85 1.01 9.53
N ARG A 75 3.59 1.13 9.98
CA ARG A 75 3.20 1.76 11.27
C ARG A 75 3.56 3.24 11.37
N GLN A 76 3.46 3.95 10.26
CA GLN A 76 3.64 5.39 10.18
C GLN A 76 2.27 6.04 10.00
N ASN A 77 2.19 7.36 10.21
CA ASN A 77 0.97 8.10 9.93
C ASN A 77 0.64 8.00 8.43
N THR A 78 -0.35 7.16 8.11
CA THR A 78 -0.67 6.76 6.73
C THR A 78 -1.25 7.94 5.95
N GLU A 79 -2.06 8.78 6.59
CA GLU A 79 -2.65 9.97 5.98
C GLU A 79 -1.56 10.96 5.60
N ASN A 80 -0.65 11.31 6.52
CA ASN A 80 0.46 12.22 6.22
C ASN A 80 1.33 11.74 5.05
N ILE A 81 1.56 10.43 4.94
CA ILE A 81 2.37 9.85 3.85
C ILE A 81 1.63 9.96 2.52
N ILE A 82 0.36 9.59 2.51
CA ILE A 82 -0.50 9.67 1.32
C ILE A 82 -0.60 11.12 0.84
N ASP A 83 -0.89 12.04 1.75
CA ASP A 83 -1.07 13.46 1.43
C ASP A 83 0.24 14.10 0.95
N PHE A 84 1.34 13.80 1.62
CA PHE A 84 2.63 14.39 1.28
C PHE A 84 3.16 13.90 -0.06
N PHE A 85 3.02 12.60 -0.34
CA PHE A 85 3.55 11.99 -1.57
C PHE A 85 2.52 11.91 -2.71
N GLY A 86 1.27 12.29 -2.46
CA GLY A 86 0.17 12.18 -3.44
C GLY A 86 -0.10 10.73 -3.87
N LEU A 87 -0.01 9.78 -2.95
CA LEU A 87 -0.17 8.35 -3.23
C LEU A 87 -1.64 7.93 -3.18
N LYS A 88 -1.94 6.73 -3.69
CA LYS A 88 -3.28 6.14 -3.54
C LYS A 88 -3.42 5.42 -2.20
N ASP A 89 -4.54 5.65 -1.53
CA ASP A 89 -4.96 4.86 -0.36
C ASP A 89 -5.43 3.47 -0.84
N LEU A 90 -5.01 2.41 -0.15
CA LEU A 90 -5.59 1.08 -0.35
C LEU A 90 -7.09 1.01 -0.07
N LYS A 91 -7.62 1.87 0.80
CA LYS A 91 -9.07 1.93 1.07
C LYS A 91 -9.88 2.22 -0.19
N SER A 92 -9.26 2.81 -1.23
CA SER A 92 -9.89 3.04 -2.53
C SER A 92 -10.04 1.77 -3.38
N ILE A 93 -9.46 0.63 -2.97
CA ILE A 93 -9.61 -0.62 -3.69
C ILE A 93 -10.98 -1.23 -3.40
N GLU A 94 -11.86 -1.18 -4.39
CA GLU A 94 -13.14 -1.88 -4.36
C GLU A 94 -12.91 -3.39 -4.52
N ILE A 95 -13.43 -4.17 -3.57
CA ILE A 95 -13.40 -5.63 -3.60
C ILE A 95 -14.78 -6.14 -3.96
N ASN A 96 -14.90 -6.73 -5.14
CA ASN A 96 -16.14 -7.32 -5.63
C ASN A 96 -16.08 -8.85 -5.57
N VAL A 97 -17.10 -9.47 -4.98
CA VAL A 97 -17.26 -10.93 -4.98
C VAL A 97 -17.86 -11.33 -6.33
N ILE A 98 -17.03 -11.92 -7.20
CA ILE A 98 -17.43 -12.30 -8.57
C ILE A 98 -18.17 -13.65 -8.57
N ASN A 99 -17.81 -14.54 -7.63
CA ASN A 99 -18.45 -15.84 -7.49
C ASN A 99 -18.47 -16.23 -6.01
N SER A 100 -19.63 -16.69 -5.55
CA SER A 100 -19.80 -17.28 -4.22
C SER A 100 -20.63 -18.54 -4.36
N VAL A 101 -20.10 -19.66 -3.90
CA VAL A 101 -20.81 -20.94 -3.85
C VAL A 101 -21.01 -21.30 -2.39
N LYS A 102 -22.27 -21.48 -1.97
CA LYS A 102 -22.58 -22.06 -0.67
C LYS A 102 -22.39 -23.56 -0.75
N ILE A 103 -21.68 -24.12 0.23
CA ILE A 103 -21.52 -25.55 0.38
C ILE A 103 -22.47 -25.98 1.50
N GLU A 104 -23.64 -26.47 1.12
CA GLU A 104 -24.75 -26.79 2.03
C GLU A 104 -24.33 -27.83 3.08
N ASP A 105 -23.62 -28.88 2.67
CA ASP A 105 -23.13 -29.94 3.58
C ASP A 105 -22.22 -29.39 4.68
N LYS A 106 -21.28 -28.51 4.31
CA LYS A 106 -20.36 -27.88 5.27
C LYS A 106 -21.03 -26.86 6.17
N THR A 107 -22.09 -26.21 5.66
CA THR A 107 -22.92 -25.28 6.43
C THR A 107 -23.73 -26.05 7.49
N ALA A 108 -24.30 -27.19 7.11
CA ALA A 108 -25.02 -28.07 8.03
C ALA A 108 -24.09 -28.65 9.11
N GLU A 109 -22.88 -29.09 8.73
CA GLU A 109 -21.87 -29.60 9.67
C GLU A 109 -21.44 -28.54 10.70
N PHE A 110 -21.20 -27.30 10.25
CA PHE A 110 -20.87 -26.18 11.14
C PHE A 110 -22.01 -25.86 12.12
N ASN A 111 -23.25 -25.76 11.63
CA ASN A 111 -24.41 -25.46 12.47
C ASN A 111 -24.63 -26.55 13.53
N ALA A 112 -24.45 -27.82 13.17
CA ALA A 112 -24.57 -28.93 14.12
C ALA A 112 -23.50 -28.91 15.24
N ILE A 113 -22.33 -28.32 14.98
CA ILE A 113 -21.30 -28.08 16.01
C ILE A 113 -21.67 -26.86 16.85
N PHE A 114 -22.16 -25.79 16.22
CA PHE A 114 -22.50 -24.54 16.88
C PHE A 114 -23.65 -24.69 17.89
N GLU A 115 -24.67 -25.48 17.56
CA GLU A 115 -25.81 -25.80 18.44
C GLU A 115 -25.44 -26.68 19.66
N LYS A 116 -24.21 -27.22 19.71
CA LYS A 116 -23.70 -28.01 20.83
C LYS A 116 -22.87 -27.21 21.83
N ILE A 117 -22.67 -25.91 21.59
CA ILE A 117 -21.95 -24.96 22.45
C ILE A 117 -22.97 -24.17 23.26
#